data_AF-A0A022VXP6-F1
#
_entry.id   AF-A0A022VXP6-F1
#
_cell.length_a   1.000
_cell.length_b   1.000
_cell.length_c   1.000
_cell.angle_alpha   90.00
_cell.angle_beta   90.00
_cell.angle_gamma   90.00
#
_symmetry.space_group_name_H-M   'P 1'
#
loop_
_entity.id
_entity.type
_entity.pdbx_description
1 polymer ?
#
loop_
_entity_poly.entity_id
_entity_poly.type
_entity_poly.pdbx_seq_one_letter_code
_entity_poly.pdbx_strand_id
1 'polypeptide(L)'
;MSPVPTVSSLRNIWDRVAELQAMINNPEISSEQKINIQTAIDLYYKSGQPIPRVCIQGGKVICLQDLDFSRPFWMEGYGQQLSAHTVIPAAEISST
;
A
#
# COMPACT_ATOMS: atom_id res chain seq x y z
N MET A 1 11.55 18.41 6.28
CA MET A 1 10.64 17.49 6.99
C MET A 1 9.41 17.32 6.12
N SER A 2 9.24 16.16 5.50
CA SER A 2 8.01 15.83 4.79
C SER A 2 6.91 15.54 5.83
N PRO A 3 5.67 15.99 5.63
CA PRO A 3 4.63 15.80 6.63
C PRO A 3 4.32 14.30 6.77
N VAL A 4 4.27 13.83 8.02
CA VAL A 4 3.73 12.51 8.38
C VAL A 4 2.22 12.57 8.14
N PRO A 5 1.63 11.72 7.29
CA PRO A 5 0.20 11.80 7.02
C PRO A 5 -0.59 11.30 8.23
N THR A 6 -1.29 12.22 8.88
CA THR A 6 -2.23 11.96 9.96
C THR A 6 -3.37 11.04 9.49
N VAL A 7 -3.61 9.97 10.23
CA VAL A 7 -4.66 8.97 9.98
C VAL A 7 -6.03 9.62 10.23
N SER A 8 -6.65 10.20 9.21
CA SER A 8 -8.05 10.64 9.28
C SER A 8 -8.98 9.58 8.69
N SER A 9 -9.85 9.04 9.52
CA SER A 9 -10.87 8.02 9.21
C SER A 9 -12.04 8.53 8.36
N LEU A 10 -11.88 9.67 7.66
CA LEU A 10 -12.87 10.30 6.78
C LEU A 10 -12.26 10.70 5.42
N ARG A 11 -11.26 9.97 4.93
CA ARG A 11 -10.68 10.28 3.61
C ARG A 11 -11.74 10.02 2.53
N ASN A 12 -11.99 11.02 1.68
CA ASN A 12 -12.82 10.88 0.49
C ASN A 12 -12.25 9.74 -0.37
N ILE A 13 -13.11 8.84 -0.86
CA ILE A 13 -12.70 7.70 -1.67
C ILE A 13 -11.88 8.14 -2.89
N TRP A 14 -12.18 9.31 -3.45
CA TRP A 14 -11.50 9.85 -4.62
C TRP A 14 -10.12 10.40 -4.31
N ASP A 15 -9.95 11.04 -3.16
CA ASP A 15 -8.63 11.47 -2.69
C ASP A 15 -7.73 10.24 -2.48
N ARG A 16 -8.29 9.18 -1.91
CA ARG A 16 -7.56 7.93 -1.72
C ARG A 16 -7.20 7.27 -3.05
N VAL A 17 -8.13 7.20 -4.00
CA VAL A 17 -7.85 6.70 -5.35
C VAL A 17 -6.75 7.52 -6.04
N ALA A 18 -6.76 8.85 -5.91
CA ALA A 18 -5.72 9.71 -6.46
C ALA A 18 -4.34 9.44 -5.84
N GLU A 19 -4.28 9.24 -4.51
CA GLU A 19 -3.03 8.82 -3.84
C GLU A 19 -2.51 7.49 -4.41
N LEU A 20 -3.38 6.50 -4.58
CA LEU A 20 -3.00 5.18 -5.12
C LEU A 20 -2.52 5.28 -6.58
N GLN A 21 -3.18 6.11 -7.39
CA GLN A 21 -2.75 6.40 -8.76
C GLN A 21 -1.37 7.06 -8.80
N ALA A 22 -1.12 8.02 -7.90
CA ALA A 22 0.21 8.63 -7.78
C ALA A 22 1.29 7.60 -7.40
N MET A 23 0.95 6.63 -6.54
CA MET A 23 1.86 5.52 -6.22
C MET A 23 2.14 4.62 -7.42
N ILE A 24 1.13 4.26 -8.22
CA ILE A 24 1.32 3.45 -9.46
C ILE A 24 2.26 4.14 -10.46
N ASN A 25 2.16 5.46 -10.56
CA ASN A 25 2.98 6.27 -11.46
C ASN A 25 4.42 6.45 -10.97
N ASN A 26 4.75 6.05 -9.74
CA ASN A 26 6.12 6.08 -9.25
C ASN A 26 6.97 5.00 -9.98
N PRO A 27 8.06 5.39 -10.69
CA PRO A 27 8.90 4.41 -11.37
C PRO A 27 9.62 3.44 -10.41
N GLU A 28 9.81 3.83 -9.15
CA GLU A 28 10.55 3.07 -8.14
C GLU A 28 9.78 1.87 -7.56
N ILE A 29 8.47 1.77 -7.80
CA ILE A 29 7.69 0.64 -7.31
C ILE A 29 7.69 -0.52 -8.33
N SER A 30 7.80 -1.74 -7.83
CA SER A 30 7.90 -2.95 -8.65
C SER A 30 6.57 -3.28 -9.36
N SER A 31 6.63 -4.11 -10.39
CA SER A 31 5.43 -4.61 -11.08
C SER A 31 4.46 -5.34 -10.14
N GLU A 32 4.97 -6.13 -9.19
CA GLU A 32 4.13 -6.81 -8.20
C GLU A 32 3.43 -5.83 -7.25
N GLN A 33 4.14 -4.77 -6.84
CA GLN A 33 3.57 -3.69 -6.05
C GLN A 33 2.47 -2.93 -6.82
N LYS A 34 2.72 -2.60 -8.10
CA LYS A 34 1.72 -1.96 -8.98
C LYS A 34 0.45 -2.80 -9.08
N ILE A 35 0.59 -4.11 -9.25
CA ILE A 35 -0.56 -5.04 -9.31
C ILE A 35 -1.39 -4.96 -8.01
N ASN A 36 -0.76 -4.99 -6.84
CA ASN A 36 -1.48 -4.94 -5.57
C ASN A 36 -2.21 -3.60 -5.36
N ILE A 37 -1.56 -2.48 -5.70
CA ILE A 37 -2.18 -1.14 -5.61
C ILE A 37 -3.33 -1.01 -6.61
N GLN A 38 -3.18 -1.53 -7.83
CA GLN A 38 -4.24 -1.50 -8.83
C GLN A 38 -5.48 -2.25 -8.33
N THR A 39 -5.30 -3.41 -7.69
CA THR A 39 -6.43 -4.13 -7.07
C THR A 39 -7.10 -3.31 -5.97
N ALA A 40 -6.35 -2.53 -5.17
CA ALA A 40 -6.96 -1.63 -4.19
C ALA A 40 -7.81 -0.53 -4.85
N ILE A 41 -7.32 0.06 -5.95
CA ILE A 41 -8.06 1.04 -6.76
C ILE A 41 -9.37 0.42 -7.30
N ASP A 42 -9.29 -0.77 -7.88
CA ASP A 42 -10.44 -1.46 -8.47
C ASP A 42 -11.52 -1.75 -7.41
N LEU A 43 -11.12 -2.07 -6.18
CA LEU A 43 -12.05 -2.24 -5.06
C LEU A 43 -12.76 -0.94 -4.70
N TYR A 44 -12.11 0.22 -4.79
CA TYR A 44 -12.75 1.52 -4.53
C TYR A 44 -13.76 1.85 -5.64
N TYR A 45 -13.39 1.68 -6.90
CA TYR A 45 -14.30 1.88 -8.03
C TYR A 45 -15.51 0.95 -7.97
N LYS A 46 -15.31 -0.32 -7.57
CA LYS A 46 -16.40 -1.31 -7.46
C LYS A 46 -17.33 -1.02 -6.28
N SER A 47 -16.79 -0.62 -5.14
CA SER A 47 -17.58 -0.44 -3.92
C SER A 47 -18.27 0.92 -3.85
N GLY A 48 -17.67 1.97 -4.41
CA GLY A 48 -18.18 3.35 -4.29
C GLY A 48 -18.17 3.89 -2.86
N GLN A 49 -17.50 3.22 -1.93
CA GLN A 49 -17.45 3.54 -0.51
C GLN A 49 -16.09 3.13 0.10
N PRO A 50 -15.77 3.55 1.33
CA PRO A 50 -14.57 3.08 2.00
C PRO A 50 -14.50 1.55 2.07
N ILE A 51 -13.37 0.97 1.66
CA ILE A 51 -13.17 -0.48 1.70
C ILE A 51 -12.82 -0.88 3.14
N PRO A 52 -13.39 -1.99 3.67
CA PRO A 52 -12.93 -2.58 4.93
C PRO A 52 -11.46 -3.01 4.85
N ARG A 53 -10.84 -3.29 6.00
CA ARG A 53 -9.45 -3.75 6.05
C ARG A 53 -9.28 -5.03 5.25
N VAL A 54 -8.41 -5.00 4.23
CA VAL A 54 -8.11 -6.15 3.36
C VAL A 54 -6.61 -6.29 3.15
N CYS A 55 -6.16 -7.54 2.97
CA CYS A 55 -4.81 -7.84 2.50
C CYS A 55 -4.87 -8.16 1.01
N ILE A 56 -3.91 -7.64 0.24
CA ILE A 56 -3.79 -7.86 -1.19
C ILE A 56 -2.38 -8.35 -1.52
N GLN A 57 -2.27 -9.47 -2.22
CA GLN A 57 -1.01 -10.01 -2.71
C GLN A 57 -1.20 -10.70 -4.05
N GLY A 58 -0.31 -10.43 -5.01
CA GLY A 58 -0.41 -10.96 -6.37
C GLY A 58 -1.69 -10.54 -7.08
N GLY A 59 -2.25 -9.37 -6.75
CA GLY A 59 -3.48 -8.84 -7.33
C GLY A 59 -4.77 -9.52 -6.86
N LYS A 60 -4.71 -10.24 -5.73
CA LYS A 60 -5.86 -10.91 -5.12
C LYS A 60 -6.06 -10.44 -3.70
N VAL A 61 -7.32 -10.27 -3.31
CA VAL A 61 -7.70 -10.09 -1.90
C VAL A 61 -7.57 -11.44 -1.22
N ILE A 62 -6.78 -11.49 -0.14
CA ILE A 62 -6.50 -12.71 0.62
C ILE A 62 -6.67 -12.45 2.13
N CYS A 63 -6.75 -13.53 2.91
CA CYS A 63 -6.74 -13.45 4.36
C CYS A 63 -5.31 -13.20 4.87
N LEU A 64 -5.19 -12.54 6.03
CA LEU A 64 -3.90 -12.28 6.67
C LEU A 64 -3.08 -13.56 6.93
N GLN A 65 -3.77 -14.68 7.15
CA GLN A 65 -3.15 -15.99 7.40
C GLN A 65 -2.48 -16.58 6.14
N ASP A 66 -2.95 -16.21 4.96
CA ASP A 66 -2.43 -16.69 3.67
C ASP A 66 -1.37 -15.74 3.08
N LEU A 67 -1.05 -14.66 3.80
CA LEU A 67 -0.13 -13.63 3.34
C LEU A 67 1.31 -14.12 3.44
N ASP A 68 2.00 -14.17 2.30
CA ASP A 68 3.43 -14.43 2.29
C ASP A 68 4.21 -13.13 2.53
N PHE A 69 4.66 -12.90 3.75
CA PHE A 69 5.41 -11.70 4.11
C PHE A 69 6.74 -11.53 3.36
N SER A 70 7.26 -12.59 2.72
CA SER A 70 8.49 -12.52 1.91
C SER A 70 8.31 -11.81 0.56
N ARG A 71 7.05 -11.59 0.15
CA ARG A 71 6.71 -10.96 -1.13
C ARG A 71 6.02 -9.61 -0.90
N PRO A 72 6.05 -8.69 -1.88
CA PRO A 72 5.28 -7.46 -1.82
C PRO A 72 3.79 -7.72 -1.57
N PHE A 73 3.22 -6.98 -0.63
CA PHE A 73 1.80 -7.00 -0.30
C PHE A 73 1.27 -5.60 0.03
N TRP A 74 -0.05 -5.49 0.06
CA TRP A 74 -0.73 -4.24 0.36
C TRP A 74 -1.80 -4.47 1.42
N MET A 75 -1.87 -3.58 2.41
CA MET A 75 -2.93 -3.58 3.42
C MET A 75 -3.75 -2.29 3.33
N GLU A 76 -4.93 -2.41 2.73
CA GLU A 76 -5.87 -1.28 2.66
C GLU A 76 -6.57 -1.09 4.01
N GLY A 77 -6.84 0.17 4.37
CA GLY A 77 -7.32 0.56 5.70
C GLY A 77 -6.22 0.91 6.72
N TYR A 78 -4.96 0.54 6.44
CA TYR A 78 -3.77 1.13 7.08
C TYR A 78 -3.07 2.15 6.18
N GLY A 79 -3.35 2.09 4.89
CA GLY A 79 -2.70 2.94 3.89
C GLY A 79 -1.24 2.59 3.63
N GLN A 80 -0.83 1.36 3.90
CA GLN A 80 0.58 0.95 3.83
C GLN A 80 0.80 -0.13 2.77
N GLN A 81 1.75 0.14 1.86
CA GLN A 81 2.42 -0.90 1.11
C GLN A 81 3.52 -1.49 1.96
N LEU A 82 3.61 -2.82 2.02
CA LEU A 82 4.65 -3.50 2.75
C LEU A 82 5.32 -4.52 1.82
N SER A 83 6.63 -4.64 1.95
CA SER A 83 7.45 -5.58 1.19
C SER A 83 8.54 -6.07 2.12
N ALA A 84 8.84 -7.37 2.12
CA ALA A 84 10.02 -7.89 2.84
C ALA A 84 11.33 -7.19 2.42
N HIS A 85 11.39 -6.65 1.20
CA HIS A 85 12.57 -5.99 0.67
C HIS A 85 12.63 -4.49 0.98
N THR A 86 11.72 -3.93 1.78
CA THR A 86 11.97 -2.62 2.41
C THR A 86 12.96 -2.82 3.55
N VAL A 87 14.20 -3.15 3.18
CA VAL A 87 15.36 -2.86 4.01
C VAL A 87 15.36 -1.33 4.09
N ILE A 88 14.83 -0.79 5.18
CA ILE A 88 15.26 0.54 5.62
C ILE A 88 16.79 0.42 5.63
N PRO A 89 17.56 1.17 4.81
CA PRO A 89 18.98 1.21 5.02
C PRO A 89 19.09 1.69 6.46
N ALA A 90 19.54 0.80 7.36
CA ALA A 90 19.90 1.21 8.70
C ALA A 90 20.84 2.38 8.45
N ALA A 91 20.45 3.58 8.89
CA ALA A 91 21.32 4.73 8.87
C ALA A 91 22.67 4.19 9.36
N GLU A 92 23.70 4.29 8.51
CA GLU A 92 25.06 3.99 8.92
C GLU A 92 25.30 4.84 10.16
N ILE A 93 25.14 4.23 11.33
CA ILE A 93 25.71 4.71 12.57
C ILE A 93 27.20 4.53 12.35
N SER A 94 27.77 5.52 11.66
CA SER A 94 29.19 5.81 11.64
C SER A 94 29.59 5.98 13.10
N SER A 95 30.02 4.87 13.70
CA SER A 95 30.68 4.86 14.99
C SER A 95 32.11 5.26 14.70
N THR A 96 32.36 6.52 15.03
CA THR A 96 33.62 7.22 15.36
C THR A 96 34.94 6.54 15.01
#